data_AF-A0A3E0U894-F1
#
_entry.id   AF-A0A3E0U894-F1
#
_cell.length_a   1.000
_cell.length_b   1.000
_cell.length_c   1.000
_cell.angle_alpha   90.00
_cell.angle_beta   90.00
_cell.angle_gamma   90.00
#
_symmetry.space_group_name_H-M   'P 1'
#
loop_
_entity.id
_entity.type
_entity.pdbx_description
1 polymer ?
#
loop_
_entity_poly.entity_id
_entity_poly.type
_entity_poly.pdbx_seq_one_letter_code
_entity_poly.pdbx_strand_id
1 'polypeptide(L)'
;MVASSAFAEQLRFSKSDAGDAYDFSYQWVDYAQQTQNMRFTLPKKALFSKFRKFRAYNPDFAVKHVQREVRKYLKQNPLSGISISYGNELSDISISGRNPSDVAKASREIRSQETAIFNDYLASQFYHQFTDHQNSPGIKPDHVRIAQESVAMLASTKSVILDIVNVKNIRLVTNYVLGFVQNIPYSPLESRLTSSGAGFNVPAKVLWENQGDCDSKMTLTIAMLRALMPRIKMVMIYIDQHAFIGLELLPELGDVTIVHQGRTFVLGDPTGPRLMPLGQLSFESEQAIRAKHYTAEIFD
;
A
#
# COMPACT_ATOMS: atom_id res chain seq x y z
N MET A 1 -21.71 25.80 15.43
CA MET A 1 -21.20 26.47 14.21
C MET A 1 -20.84 25.35 13.25
N VAL A 2 -21.54 25.20 12.12
CA VAL A 2 -21.23 24.10 11.18
C VAL A 2 -19.99 24.51 10.39
N ALA A 3 -18.88 23.80 10.59
CA ALA A 3 -17.69 24.03 9.79
C ALA A 3 -17.99 23.66 8.33
N SER A 4 -17.86 24.61 7.42
CA SER A 4 -17.96 24.34 5.98
C SER A 4 -16.87 23.35 5.60
N SER A 5 -17.23 22.12 5.23
CA SER A 5 -16.22 21.12 4.90
C SER A 5 -15.64 21.41 3.51
N ALA A 6 -14.37 21.81 3.49
CA ALA A 6 -13.62 22.00 2.25
C ALA A 6 -13.50 20.68 1.48
N PHE A 7 -13.69 20.76 0.16
CA PHE A 7 -13.46 19.68 -0.78
C PHE A 7 -12.20 19.94 -1.59
N ALA A 8 -11.59 18.87 -2.06
CA ALA A 8 -10.36 18.86 -2.83
C ALA A 8 -10.60 19.47 -4.21
N GLU A 9 -9.80 20.48 -4.54
CA GLU A 9 -9.77 21.17 -5.81
C GLU A 9 -8.31 21.33 -6.26
N GLN A 10 -7.94 20.54 -7.27
CA GLN A 10 -6.66 20.71 -7.94
C GLN A 10 -6.76 21.85 -8.96
N LEU A 11 -6.16 22.98 -8.62
CA LEU A 11 -6.16 24.18 -9.46
C LEU A 11 -5.31 24.00 -10.73
N ARG A 12 -4.20 23.25 -10.63
CA ARG A 12 -3.33 22.97 -11.77
C ARG A 12 -2.49 21.71 -11.57
N PHE A 13 -2.39 20.92 -12.63
CA PHE A 13 -1.33 19.93 -12.82
C PHE A 13 -0.70 20.09 -14.20
N SER A 14 0.63 20.01 -14.27
CA SER A 14 1.36 19.92 -15.54
C SER A 14 2.69 19.20 -15.35
N LYS A 15 3.11 18.46 -16.37
CA LYS A 15 4.42 17.82 -16.46
C LYS A 15 5.08 18.13 -17.80
N SER A 16 6.39 18.31 -17.82
CA SER A 16 7.18 18.60 -19.04
C SER A 16 8.43 17.73 -19.11
N ASP A 17 8.80 17.31 -20.32
CA ASP A 17 10.00 16.52 -20.55
C ASP A 17 11.25 17.39 -20.37
N ALA A 18 12.18 16.93 -19.55
CA ALA A 18 13.44 17.62 -19.21
C ALA A 18 14.67 16.77 -19.62
N GLY A 19 14.56 16.01 -20.72
CA GLY A 19 15.67 15.22 -21.26
C GLY A 19 15.75 13.82 -20.63
N ASP A 20 16.52 13.65 -19.56
CA ASP A 20 16.62 12.39 -18.80
C ASP A 20 15.64 12.35 -17.59
N ALA A 21 14.90 13.44 -17.38
CA ALA A 21 13.92 13.61 -16.31
C ALA A 21 12.57 14.17 -16.82
N TYR A 22 11.61 14.31 -15.90
CA TYR A 22 10.39 15.09 -16.06
C TYR A 22 10.29 16.10 -14.92
N ASP A 23 9.91 17.33 -15.26
CA ASP A 23 9.49 18.35 -14.30
C ASP A 23 7.99 18.23 -14.04
N PHE A 24 7.59 18.37 -12.78
CA PHE A 24 6.20 18.35 -12.33
C PHE A 24 5.86 19.66 -11.65
N SER A 25 4.67 20.20 -11.91
CA SER A 25 4.12 21.36 -11.20
C SER A 25 2.67 21.07 -10.81
N TYR A 26 2.40 21.21 -9.51
CA TYR A 26 1.09 21.05 -8.90
C TYR A 26 0.67 22.34 -8.19
N GLN A 27 -0.63 22.62 -8.18
CA GLN A 27 -1.26 23.71 -7.44
C GLN A 27 -2.64 23.26 -6.96
N TRP A 28 -2.98 23.54 -5.70
CA TRP A 28 -4.20 23.07 -5.06
C TRP A 28 -4.66 24.00 -3.94
N VAL A 29 -5.89 23.82 -3.46
CA VAL A 29 -6.41 24.46 -2.25
C VAL A 29 -6.28 23.50 -1.06
N ASP A 30 -5.77 23.96 0.07
CA ASP A 30 -5.66 23.15 1.29
C ASP A 30 -6.89 23.26 2.22
N TYR A 31 -6.85 22.50 3.32
CA TYR A 31 -7.91 22.47 4.34
C TYR A 31 -8.14 23.83 5.03
N ALA A 32 -7.17 24.75 4.95
CA ALA A 32 -7.25 26.12 5.47
C ALA A 32 -7.66 27.14 4.38
N GLN A 33 -8.09 26.66 3.20
CA GLN A 33 -8.47 27.46 2.03
C GLN A 33 -7.31 28.30 1.46
N GLN A 34 -6.07 27.87 1.68
CA GLN A 34 -4.88 28.53 1.10
C GLN A 34 -4.45 27.83 -0.18
N THR A 35 -4.03 28.63 -1.16
CA THR A 35 -3.45 28.12 -2.41
C THR A 35 -2.02 27.66 -2.17
N GLN A 36 -1.80 26.36 -2.24
CA GLN A 36 -0.49 25.72 -2.15
C GLN A 36 0.03 25.35 -3.54
N ASN A 37 1.35 25.21 -3.66
CA ASN A 37 2.00 24.78 -4.91
C ASN A 37 3.27 23.99 -4.64
N MET A 38 3.59 23.05 -5.53
CA MET A 38 4.82 22.26 -5.44
C MET A 38 5.40 22.01 -6.83
N ARG A 39 6.71 22.17 -6.97
CA ARG A 39 7.45 21.88 -8.19
C ARG A 39 8.67 21.01 -7.89
N PHE A 40 8.84 19.93 -8.64
CA PHE A 40 9.96 19.01 -8.45
C PHE A 40 10.26 18.25 -9.73
N THR A 41 11.48 17.75 -9.83
CA THR A 41 11.99 16.98 -10.99
C THR A 41 12.19 15.53 -10.57
N LEU A 42 11.80 14.58 -11.43
CA LEU A 42 12.06 13.14 -11.25
C LEU A 42 12.77 12.55 -12.47
N PRO A 43 13.89 11.83 -12.31
CA PRO A 43 14.54 11.11 -13.40
C PRO A 43 13.61 10.07 -14.04
N LYS A 44 13.66 9.91 -15.36
CA LYS A 44 12.90 8.89 -16.11
C LYS A 44 13.18 7.48 -15.61
N LYS A 45 14.43 7.22 -15.17
CA LYS A 45 14.80 5.96 -14.52
C LYS A 45 13.99 5.73 -13.23
N ALA A 46 13.79 6.75 -12.39
CA ALA A 46 13.03 6.63 -11.16
C ALA A 46 11.54 6.39 -11.43
N LEU A 47 10.97 7.08 -12.42
CA LEU A 47 9.57 6.96 -12.82
C LEU A 47 9.22 5.59 -13.41
N PHE A 48 10.03 5.05 -14.33
CA PHE A 48 9.59 3.96 -15.22
C PHE A 48 10.31 2.61 -15.04
N SER A 49 11.36 2.51 -14.22
CA SER A 49 12.13 1.26 -14.10
C SER A 49 11.64 0.34 -12.98
N LYS A 50 11.46 0.87 -11.77
CA LYS A 50 11.40 0.06 -10.54
C LYS A 50 10.19 -0.87 -10.49
N PHE A 51 9.01 -0.35 -10.81
CA PHE A 51 7.75 -1.10 -10.80
C PHE A 51 7.28 -1.49 -12.21
N ARG A 52 8.18 -1.53 -13.22
CA ARG A 52 7.81 -1.82 -14.62
C ARG A 52 7.07 -3.16 -14.80
N LYS A 53 7.33 -4.13 -13.90
CA LYS A 53 6.71 -5.46 -13.87
C LYS A 53 5.50 -5.58 -12.93
N PHE A 54 5.17 -4.56 -12.13
CA PHE A 54 4.00 -4.60 -11.25
C PHE A 54 2.70 -4.68 -12.08
N ARG A 55 1.85 -5.65 -11.77
CA ARG A 55 0.58 -5.92 -12.47
C ARG A 55 -0.49 -6.30 -11.44
N ALA A 56 -1.75 -6.26 -11.85
CA ALA A 56 -2.84 -6.87 -11.08
C ALA A 56 -2.52 -8.36 -10.79
N TYR A 57 -2.81 -8.83 -9.58
CA TYR A 57 -2.70 -10.24 -9.26
C TYR A 57 -3.72 -11.04 -10.06
N ASN A 58 -3.33 -12.24 -10.49
CA ASN A 58 -4.18 -13.15 -11.25
C ASN A 58 -4.09 -14.54 -10.60
N PRO A 59 -5.19 -15.06 -10.01
CA PRO A 59 -5.15 -16.32 -9.27
C PRO A 59 -4.77 -17.50 -10.17
N ASP A 60 -5.25 -17.57 -11.41
CA ASP A 60 -4.91 -18.66 -12.34
C ASP A 60 -3.41 -18.74 -12.63
N PHE A 61 -2.76 -17.60 -12.82
CA PHE A 61 -1.31 -17.53 -13.03
C PHE A 61 -0.52 -17.91 -11.78
N ALA A 62 -1.01 -17.54 -10.60
CA ALA A 62 -0.41 -17.93 -9.33
C ALA A 62 -0.50 -19.43 -9.10
N VAL A 63 -1.70 -20.00 -9.24
CA VAL A 63 -2.00 -21.44 -9.14
C VAL A 63 -1.13 -22.24 -10.12
N LYS A 64 -1.10 -21.85 -11.41
CA LYS A 64 -0.24 -22.47 -12.43
C LYS A 64 1.26 -22.35 -12.11
N HIS A 65 1.71 -21.25 -11.49
CA HIS A 65 3.09 -21.09 -11.06
C HIS A 65 3.43 -22.06 -9.92
N VAL A 66 2.61 -22.10 -8.87
CA VAL A 66 2.82 -22.95 -7.68
C VAL A 66 2.96 -24.40 -8.09
N GLN A 67 2.01 -24.95 -8.86
CA GLN A 67 2.08 -26.36 -9.25
C GLN A 67 3.26 -26.71 -10.12
N ARG A 68 3.70 -25.80 -11.01
CA ARG A 68 4.89 -26.04 -11.83
C ARG A 68 6.13 -26.17 -10.96
N GLU A 69 6.32 -25.28 -9.99
CA GLU A 69 7.48 -25.35 -9.09
C GLU A 69 7.37 -26.48 -8.06
N VAL A 70 6.16 -26.82 -7.57
CA VAL A 70 5.92 -27.99 -6.69
C VAL A 70 6.21 -29.30 -7.42
N ARG A 71 5.71 -29.48 -8.65
CA ARG A 71 6.02 -30.65 -9.51
C ARG A 71 7.54 -30.79 -9.75
N LYS A 72 8.24 -29.67 -9.93
CA LYS A 72 9.70 -29.61 -10.08
C LYS A 72 10.42 -29.96 -8.78
N TYR A 73 9.98 -29.42 -7.63
CA TYR A 73 10.50 -29.76 -6.30
C TYR A 73 10.39 -31.26 -6.03
N LEU A 74 9.21 -31.85 -6.24
CA LEU A 74 8.95 -33.27 -5.96
C LEU A 74 9.70 -34.22 -6.91
N LYS A 75 9.98 -33.79 -8.14
CA LYS A 75 10.87 -34.51 -9.05
C LYS A 75 12.33 -34.51 -8.59
N GLN A 76 12.76 -33.46 -7.90
CA GLN A 76 14.12 -33.32 -7.35
C GLN A 76 14.26 -33.96 -5.95
N ASN A 77 13.17 -34.01 -5.19
CA ASN A 77 13.10 -34.51 -3.82
C ASN A 77 12.01 -35.61 -3.72
N PRO A 78 12.28 -36.83 -4.24
CA PRO A 78 11.30 -37.90 -4.24
C PRO A 78 11.02 -38.41 -2.81
N LEU A 79 9.74 -38.54 -2.46
CA LEU A 79 9.30 -38.97 -1.15
C LEU A 79 9.27 -40.51 -1.06
N SER A 80 10.09 -41.08 -0.18
CA SER A 80 10.22 -42.55 -0.03
C SER A 80 8.90 -43.20 0.43
N GLY A 81 8.52 -44.31 -0.19
CA GLY A 81 7.29 -45.05 0.12
C GLY A 81 5.99 -44.43 -0.39
N ILE A 82 6.08 -43.32 -1.13
CA ILE A 82 4.95 -42.52 -1.61
C ILE A 82 4.88 -42.54 -3.14
N SER A 83 3.67 -42.70 -3.66
CA SER A 83 3.33 -42.52 -5.07
C SER A 83 2.49 -41.24 -5.21
N ILE A 84 2.94 -40.36 -6.10
CA ILE A 84 2.31 -39.06 -6.38
C ILE A 84 1.78 -39.08 -7.81
N SER A 85 0.48 -38.88 -7.98
CA SER A 85 -0.16 -38.71 -9.28
C SER A 85 -0.65 -37.29 -9.48
N TYR A 86 -0.37 -36.74 -10.65
CA TYR A 86 -0.77 -35.41 -11.08
C TYR A 86 -1.95 -35.54 -12.04
N GLY A 87 -3.04 -34.84 -11.75
CA GLY A 87 -4.19 -34.80 -12.64
C GLY A 87 -4.04 -33.76 -13.76
N ASN A 88 -5.11 -33.67 -14.57
CA ASN A 88 -5.20 -32.77 -15.71
C ASN A 88 -5.62 -31.36 -15.30
N GLU A 89 -6.40 -31.25 -14.23
CA GLU A 89 -6.63 -29.95 -13.61
C GLU A 89 -5.46 -29.60 -12.69
N LEU A 90 -5.49 -28.37 -12.23
CA LEU A 90 -4.37 -27.74 -11.55
C LEU A 90 -4.22 -28.31 -10.12
N SER A 91 -5.29 -28.78 -9.49
CA SER A 91 -5.48 -28.82 -8.03
C SER A 91 -5.68 -30.19 -7.34
N ASP A 92 -5.22 -31.37 -7.77
CA ASP A 92 -4.42 -31.77 -8.94
C ASP A 92 -3.09 -32.44 -8.54
N ILE A 93 -2.91 -32.71 -7.24
CA ILE A 93 -1.88 -33.58 -6.67
C ILE A 93 -2.55 -34.59 -5.74
N SER A 94 -2.47 -35.87 -6.09
CA SER A 94 -2.99 -36.98 -5.28
C SER A 94 -1.84 -37.81 -4.72
N ILE A 95 -1.89 -38.10 -3.43
CA ILE A 95 -0.81 -38.74 -2.66
C ILE A 95 -1.31 -40.11 -2.19
N SER A 96 -0.54 -41.16 -2.46
CA SER A 96 -0.85 -42.53 -2.03
C SER A 96 0.40 -43.23 -1.49
N GLY A 97 0.22 -44.23 -0.63
CA GLY A 97 1.34 -44.95 -0.01
C GLY A 97 0.84 -46.09 0.87
N ARG A 98 1.72 -47.03 1.20
CA ARG A 98 1.37 -48.23 2.00
C ARG A 98 1.23 -47.94 3.49
N ASN A 99 1.93 -46.93 4.00
CA ASN A 99 1.91 -46.52 5.40
C ASN A 99 1.16 -45.19 5.56
N PRO A 100 0.03 -45.15 6.30
CA PRO A 100 -0.71 -43.91 6.54
C PRO A 100 0.12 -42.80 7.21
N SER A 101 1.11 -43.15 8.04
CA SER A 101 2.00 -42.16 8.69
C SER A 101 2.88 -41.43 7.67
N ASP A 102 3.45 -42.17 6.71
CA ASP A 102 4.29 -41.61 5.67
C ASP A 102 3.47 -40.75 4.70
N VAL A 103 2.25 -41.19 4.35
CA VAL A 103 1.29 -40.40 3.55
C VAL A 103 0.91 -39.10 4.26
N ALA A 104 0.67 -39.14 5.57
CA ALA A 104 0.38 -37.95 6.36
C ALA A 104 1.60 -37.00 6.46
N LYS A 105 2.83 -37.55 6.56
CA LYS A 105 4.06 -36.76 6.55
C LYS A 105 4.28 -36.07 5.20
N ALA A 106 4.20 -36.82 4.10
CA ALA A 106 4.28 -36.31 2.74
C ALA A 106 3.22 -35.23 2.46
N SER A 107 1.99 -35.43 2.92
CA SER A 107 0.90 -34.46 2.77
C SER A 107 1.19 -33.14 3.49
N ARG A 108 1.86 -33.16 4.66
CA ARG A 108 2.27 -31.94 5.37
C ARG A 108 3.43 -31.25 4.67
N GLU A 109 4.39 -32.03 4.17
CA GLU A 109 5.55 -31.50 3.44
C GLU A 109 5.13 -30.79 2.15
N ILE A 110 4.27 -31.41 1.34
CA ILE A 110 3.77 -30.84 0.08
C ILE A 110 3.01 -29.52 0.34
N ARG A 111 2.09 -29.48 1.32
CA ARG A 111 1.38 -28.24 1.68
C ARG A 111 2.31 -27.13 2.17
N SER A 112 3.38 -27.49 2.88
CA SER A 112 4.40 -26.53 3.33
C SER A 112 5.14 -25.93 2.12
N GLN A 113 5.50 -26.76 1.14
CA GLN A 113 6.15 -26.31 -0.10
C GLN A 113 5.20 -25.48 -0.99
N GLU A 114 3.94 -25.90 -1.15
CA GLU A 114 2.91 -25.11 -1.83
C GLU A 114 2.77 -23.71 -1.20
N THR A 115 2.70 -23.65 0.14
CA THR A 115 2.60 -22.39 0.88
C THR A 115 3.84 -21.51 0.69
N ALA A 116 5.04 -22.08 0.78
CA ALA A 116 6.30 -21.35 0.59
C ALA A 116 6.41 -20.79 -0.84
N ILE A 117 6.21 -21.64 -1.85
CA ILE A 117 6.27 -21.26 -3.27
C ILE A 117 5.19 -20.21 -3.62
N PHE A 118 4.00 -20.30 -3.02
CA PHE A 118 2.95 -19.30 -3.21
C PHE A 118 3.33 -17.94 -2.61
N ASN A 119 3.89 -17.93 -1.40
CA ASN A 119 4.40 -16.71 -0.78
C ASN A 119 5.55 -16.09 -1.59
N ASP A 120 6.50 -16.91 -2.08
CA ASP A 120 7.58 -16.45 -2.95
C ASP A 120 7.05 -15.87 -4.27
N TYR A 121 6.02 -16.51 -4.86
CA TYR A 121 5.34 -15.97 -6.05
C TYR A 121 4.73 -14.60 -5.76
N LEU A 122 3.93 -14.46 -4.70
CA LEU A 122 3.32 -13.18 -4.31
C LEU A 122 4.39 -12.10 -4.05
N ALA A 123 5.41 -12.40 -3.26
CA ALA A 123 6.50 -11.49 -2.95
C ALA A 123 7.29 -11.07 -4.21
N SER A 124 7.44 -11.95 -5.20
CA SER A 124 8.06 -11.62 -6.49
C SER A 124 7.25 -10.61 -7.33
N GLN A 125 5.93 -10.52 -7.08
CA GLN A 125 5.01 -9.61 -7.78
C GLN A 125 4.63 -8.36 -6.96
N PHE A 126 5.22 -8.15 -5.77
CA PHE A 126 4.81 -7.14 -4.77
C PHE A 126 3.39 -7.34 -4.23
N TYR A 127 2.99 -8.59 -3.98
CA TYR A 127 1.79 -8.94 -3.24
C TYR A 127 2.17 -9.70 -1.97
N HIS A 128 1.26 -9.73 -1.01
CA HIS A 128 1.34 -10.59 0.17
C HIS A 128 -0.06 -11.07 0.58
N GLN A 129 -0.08 -12.15 1.37
CA GLN A 129 -1.30 -12.58 2.05
C GLN A 129 -1.54 -11.69 3.27
N PHE A 130 -2.79 -11.34 3.53
CA PHE A 130 -3.21 -10.61 4.73
C PHE A 130 -4.48 -11.24 5.31
N THR A 131 -4.83 -10.83 6.53
CA THR A 131 -6.15 -11.07 7.12
C THR A 131 -6.81 -9.73 7.42
N ASP A 132 -8.10 -9.60 7.16
CA ASP A 132 -8.88 -8.42 7.53
C ASP A 132 -9.24 -8.41 9.03
N HIS A 133 -10.01 -7.40 9.45
CA HIS A 133 -10.44 -7.23 10.85
C HIS A 133 -11.43 -8.32 11.32
N GLN A 134 -12.00 -9.09 10.40
CA GLN A 134 -12.91 -10.22 10.65
C GLN A 134 -12.15 -11.56 10.64
N ASN A 135 -10.84 -11.55 10.42
CA ASN A 135 -9.95 -12.70 10.18
C ASN A 135 -10.18 -13.41 8.83
N SER A 136 -10.83 -12.77 7.86
CA SER A 136 -10.94 -13.29 6.50
C SER A 136 -9.58 -13.20 5.79
N PRO A 137 -9.06 -14.28 5.19
CA PRO A 137 -7.82 -14.22 4.43
C PRO A 137 -8.01 -13.52 3.09
N GLY A 138 -7.00 -12.79 2.64
CA GLY A 138 -6.99 -12.10 1.35
C GLY A 138 -5.58 -11.91 0.79
N ILE A 139 -5.51 -11.38 -0.43
CA ILE A 139 -4.25 -11.04 -1.12
C ILE A 139 -4.34 -9.59 -1.57
N LYS A 140 -3.35 -8.78 -1.20
CA LYS A 140 -3.27 -7.35 -1.56
C LYS A 140 -1.85 -6.96 -1.97
N PRO A 141 -1.66 -5.83 -2.66
CA PRO A 141 -0.32 -5.31 -2.90
C PRO A 141 0.40 -5.07 -1.57
N ASP A 142 1.70 -5.32 -1.55
CA ASP A 142 2.57 -5.05 -0.41
C ASP A 142 2.86 -3.54 -0.33
N HIS A 143 1.86 -2.78 0.12
CA HIS A 143 1.91 -1.33 0.20
C HIS A 143 3.10 -0.84 1.03
N VAL A 144 3.42 -1.51 2.14
CA VAL A 144 4.57 -1.19 3.00
C VAL A 144 5.86 -1.27 2.20
N ARG A 145 6.14 -2.41 1.54
CA ARG A 145 7.34 -2.56 0.72
C ARG A 145 7.36 -1.61 -0.47
N ILE A 146 6.23 -1.43 -1.15
CA ILE A 146 6.12 -0.51 -2.30
C ILE A 146 6.45 0.93 -1.87
N ALA A 147 5.92 1.39 -0.73
CA ALA A 147 6.24 2.70 -0.19
C ALA A 147 7.72 2.81 0.23
N GLN A 148 8.27 1.84 0.96
CA GLN A 148 9.70 1.77 1.31
C GLN A 148 10.59 1.84 0.05
N GLU A 149 10.25 1.07 -0.97
CA GLU A 149 10.95 1.05 -2.25
C GLU A 149 10.77 2.36 -3.06
N SER A 150 9.74 3.15 -2.79
CA SER A 150 9.51 4.48 -3.38
C SER A 150 10.16 5.66 -2.63
N VAL A 151 10.65 5.50 -1.39
CA VAL A 151 11.27 6.60 -0.62
C VAL A 151 12.39 7.30 -1.39
N ALA A 152 13.29 6.53 -2.00
CA ALA A 152 14.48 7.07 -2.66
C ALA A 152 14.18 7.96 -3.87
N MET A 153 13.09 7.70 -4.61
CA MET A 153 12.70 8.56 -5.73
C MET A 153 12.04 9.87 -5.27
N LEU A 154 11.46 9.89 -4.08
CA LEU A 154 10.81 11.06 -3.51
C LEU A 154 11.80 11.99 -2.79
N ALA A 155 13.09 11.63 -2.70
CA ALA A 155 14.10 12.45 -2.03
C ALA A 155 14.24 13.86 -2.63
N SER A 156 13.96 14.07 -3.93
CA SER A 156 13.99 15.39 -4.57
C SER A 156 12.85 16.32 -4.14
N THR A 157 11.75 15.79 -3.58
CA THR A 157 10.68 16.64 -3.02
C THR A 157 11.06 17.22 -1.66
N LYS A 158 12.12 16.71 -1.01
CA LYS A 158 12.46 17.05 0.36
C LYS A 158 12.79 18.53 0.56
N SER A 159 13.70 19.10 -0.22
CA SER A 159 14.05 20.53 -0.10
C SER A 159 12.84 21.40 -0.42
N VAL A 160 12.18 21.14 -1.55
CA VAL A 160 10.97 21.85 -2.01
C VAL A 160 9.91 21.96 -0.91
N ILE A 161 9.61 20.85 -0.23
CA ILE A 161 8.61 20.83 0.84
C ILE A 161 9.16 21.55 2.08
N LEU A 162 10.39 21.24 2.52
CA LEU A 162 10.97 21.83 3.74
C LEU A 162 11.25 23.34 3.66
N ASP A 163 11.41 23.88 2.45
CA ASP A 163 11.51 25.32 2.20
C ASP A 163 10.14 26.03 2.34
N ILE A 164 9.03 25.30 2.10
CA ILE A 164 7.65 25.79 2.25
C ILE A 164 7.15 25.62 3.70
N VAL A 165 7.34 24.43 4.28
CA VAL A 165 6.94 24.10 5.66
C VAL A 165 8.15 24.08 6.58
N ASN A 166 8.30 25.16 7.36
CA ASN A 166 9.39 25.37 8.30
C ASN A 166 9.72 24.12 9.14
N VAL A 167 10.94 23.61 8.95
CA VAL A 167 11.42 22.23 9.17
C VAL A 167 11.12 21.58 10.53
N LYS A 168 10.74 22.35 11.54
CA LYS A 168 10.62 21.87 12.92
C LYS A 168 9.24 21.34 13.33
N ASN A 169 8.18 21.53 12.52
CA ASN A 169 6.83 21.09 12.89
C ASN A 169 6.32 19.93 12.01
N ILE A 170 6.29 18.73 12.59
CA ILE A 170 5.83 17.50 11.95
C ILE A 170 4.36 17.60 11.49
N ARG A 171 3.47 18.21 12.28
CA ARG A 171 2.06 18.35 11.92
C ARG A 171 1.89 19.25 10.69
N LEU A 172 2.66 20.35 10.59
CA LEU A 172 2.63 21.21 9.40
C LEU A 172 3.15 20.47 8.15
N VAL A 173 4.27 19.75 8.27
CA VAL A 173 4.81 18.93 7.16
C VAL A 173 3.79 17.87 6.73
N THR A 174 3.16 17.20 7.69
CA THR A 174 2.15 16.15 7.41
C THR A 174 0.90 16.74 6.77
N ASN A 175 0.39 17.86 7.28
CA ASN A 175 -0.77 18.54 6.73
C ASN A 175 -0.53 19.04 5.29
N TYR A 176 0.68 19.49 4.97
CA TYR A 176 1.04 19.87 3.60
C TYR A 176 1.04 18.68 2.65
N VAL A 177 1.62 17.54 3.05
CA VAL A 177 1.60 16.31 2.24
C VAL A 177 0.19 15.73 2.12
N LEU A 178 -0.60 15.73 3.20
CA LEU A 178 -2.01 15.35 3.17
C LEU A 178 -2.79 16.25 2.21
N GLY A 179 -2.65 17.58 2.31
CA GLY A 179 -3.29 18.52 1.39
C GLY A 179 -2.89 18.29 -0.06
N PHE A 180 -1.60 18.08 -0.35
CA PHE A 180 -1.13 17.72 -1.69
C PHE A 180 -1.80 16.45 -2.22
N VAL A 181 -1.73 15.35 -1.47
CA VAL A 181 -2.20 14.05 -1.94
C VAL A 181 -3.72 13.97 -1.98
N GLN A 182 -4.45 14.53 -1.00
CA GLN A 182 -5.91 14.64 -1.01
C GLN A 182 -6.40 15.29 -2.32
N ASN A 183 -5.67 16.30 -2.81
CA ASN A 183 -5.95 17.01 -4.06
C ASN A 183 -5.49 16.30 -5.35
N ILE A 184 -4.82 15.16 -5.31
CA ILE A 184 -4.66 14.31 -6.51
C ILE A 184 -6.02 13.68 -6.84
N PRO A 185 -6.55 13.78 -8.07
CA PRO A 185 -7.83 13.19 -8.46
C PRO A 185 -8.04 11.75 -7.97
N TYR A 186 -9.15 11.51 -7.28
CA TYR A 186 -9.53 10.17 -6.84
C TYR A 186 -10.05 9.37 -8.04
N SER A 187 -9.51 8.19 -8.24
CA SER A 187 -10.02 7.23 -9.22
C SER A 187 -10.49 5.99 -8.44
N PRO A 188 -11.78 5.62 -8.50
CA PRO A 188 -12.28 4.38 -7.90
C PRO A 188 -11.83 3.21 -8.78
N LEU A 189 -10.56 2.86 -8.61
CA LEU A 189 -9.96 1.70 -9.23
C LEU A 189 -10.46 0.44 -8.48
N GLU A 190 -10.58 -0.69 -9.16
CA GLU A 190 -11.58 -1.72 -8.81
C GLU A 190 -11.43 -2.32 -7.40
N SER A 191 -12.57 -2.64 -6.76
CA SER A 191 -12.66 -3.01 -5.32
C SER A 191 -11.68 -4.09 -4.86
N ARG A 192 -11.02 -3.85 -3.71
CA ARG A 192 -10.02 -4.73 -3.06
C ARG A 192 -10.46 -6.20 -2.95
N LEU A 193 -11.76 -6.46 -2.74
CA LEU A 193 -12.30 -7.81 -2.53
C LEU A 193 -12.57 -8.56 -3.85
N THR A 194 -12.78 -7.85 -4.96
CA THR A 194 -13.14 -8.46 -6.26
C THR A 194 -12.05 -8.36 -7.31
N SER A 195 -11.09 -7.44 -7.16
CA SER A 195 -10.21 -7.02 -8.25
C SER A 195 -8.79 -7.58 -8.20
N SER A 196 -8.37 -8.24 -7.11
CA SER A 196 -6.98 -8.74 -6.99
C SER A 196 -5.91 -7.66 -7.23
N GLY A 197 -6.16 -6.41 -6.81
CA GLY A 197 -5.26 -5.30 -7.07
C GLY A 197 -5.28 -4.80 -8.53
N ALA A 198 -6.32 -5.11 -9.31
CA ALA A 198 -6.65 -4.42 -10.56
C ALA A 198 -7.16 -2.99 -10.29
N GLY A 199 -6.29 -2.19 -9.68
CA GLY A 199 -6.55 -0.80 -9.42
C GLY A 199 -5.42 -0.03 -8.76
N PHE A 200 -4.54 -0.70 -8.02
CA PHE A 200 -3.47 -0.01 -7.32
C PHE A 200 -2.44 0.64 -8.27
N ASN A 201 -2.23 1.94 -8.10
CA ASN A 201 -1.17 2.73 -8.71
C ASN A 201 0.00 2.90 -7.73
N VAL A 202 1.18 2.38 -8.08
CA VAL A 202 2.43 2.64 -7.35
C VAL A 202 2.74 4.15 -7.28
N PRO A 203 3.46 4.67 -6.26
CA PRO A 203 3.66 6.12 -6.08
C PRO A 203 4.20 6.86 -7.31
N ALA A 204 5.11 6.24 -8.08
CA ALA A 204 5.61 6.79 -9.33
C ALA A 204 4.51 7.01 -10.39
N LYS A 205 3.55 6.07 -10.45
CA LYS A 205 2.42 6.08 -11.39
C LYS A 205 1.35 7.08 -10.93
N VAL A 206 1.10 7.21 -9.61
CA VAL A 206 0.22 8.26 -9.05
C VAL A 206 0.71 9.65 -9.45
N LEU A 207 2.01 9.94 -9.29
CA LEU A 207 2.59 11.23 -9.71
C LEU A 207 2.62 11.40 -11.23
N TRP A 208 2.85 10.32 -11.99
CA TRP A 208 2.89 10.37 -13.45
C TRP A 208 1.52 10.63 -14.08
N GLU A 209 0.50 9.93 -13.62
CA GLU A 209 -0.87 9.98 -14.16
C GLU A 209 -1.75 11.03 -13.45
N ASN A 210 -1.32 11.51 -12.27
CA ASN A 210 -2.09 12.40 -11.42
C ASN A 210 -3.47 11.81 -11.05
N GLN A 211 -3.49 10.53 -10.70
CA GLN A 211 -4.68 9.83 -10.20
C GLN A 211 -4.31 8.59 -9.37
N GLY A 212 -5.17 8.23 -8.42
CA GLY A 212 -5.06 7.01 -7.64
C GLY A 212 -6.31 6.72 -6.81
N ASP A 213 -6.44 5.48 -6.37
CA ASP A 213 -7.40 5.04 -5.35
C ASP A 213 -6.88 5.36 -3.92
N CYS A 214 -7.64 4.97 -2.90
CA CYS A 214 -7.27 5.17 -1.51
C CYS A 214 -5.94 4.50 -1.12
N ASP A 215 -5.66 3.27 -1.57
CA ASP A 215 -4.40 2.57 -1.29
C ASP A 215 -3.21 3.25 -1.97
N SER A 216 -3.38 3.66 -3.23
CA SER A 216 -2.37 4.37 -4.04
C SER A 216 -1.97 5.69 -3.38
N LYS A 217 -2.97 6.46 -2.96
CA LYS A 217 -2.80 7.76 -2.30
C LYS A 217 -2.18 7.60 -0.91
N MET A 218 -2.62 6.63 -0.11
CA MET A 218 -1.99 6.30 1.16
C MET A 218 -0.51 5.89 0.99
N THR A 219 -0.21 5.03 0.02
CA THR A 219 1.15 4.53 -0.25
C THR A 219 2.08 5.65 -0.74
N LEU A 220 1.58 6.59 -1.56
CA LEU A 220 2.32 7.79 -1.92
C LEU A 220 2.61 8.68 -0.68
N THR A 221 1.58 8.97 0.13
CA THR A 221 1.70 9.84 1.31
C THR A 221 2.76 9.33 2.28
N ILE A 222 2.70 8.05 2.68
CA ILE A 222 3.64 7.52 3.67
C ILE A 222 5.09 7.45 3.12
N ALA A 223 5.26 7.19 1.82
CA ALA A 223 6.56 7.22 1.16
C ALA A 223 7.15 8.65 1.13
N MET A 224 6.31 9.68 0.88
CA MET A 224 6.72 11.08 0.97
C MET A 224 7.10 11.46 2.41
N LEU A 225 6.27 11.10 3.39
CA LEU A 225 6.54 11.37 4.81
C LEU A 225 7.83 10.70 5.29
N ARG A 226 8.15 9.47 4.85
CA ARG A 226 9.42 8.80 5.17
C ARG A 226 10.61 9.48 4.52
N ALA A 227 10.49 10.00 3.29
CA ALA A 227 11.55 10.78 2.63
C ALA A 227 11.83 12.11 3.36
N LEU A 228 10.78 12.78 3.84
CA LEU A 228 10.86 14.03 4.59
C LEU A 228 11.38 13.83 6.01
N MET A 229 10.86 12.81 6.71
CA MET A 229 11.01 12.60 8.15
C MET A 229 11.46 11.15 8.46
N PRO A 230 12.73 10.79 8.21
CA PRO A 230 13.17 9.38 8.18
C PRO A 230 13.07 8.60 9.50
N ARG A 231 12.81 9.26 10.63
CA ARG A 231 12.82 8.64 11.97
C ARG A 231 11.43 8.46 12.59
N ILE A 232 10.38 9.04 12.02
CA ILE A 232 9.03 8.96 12.57
C ILE A 232 8.48 7.55 12.39
N LYS A 233 7.90 6.95 13.43
CA LYS A 233 7.15 5.70 13.28
C LYS A 233 5.79 6.00 12.69
N MET A 234 5.43 5.23 11.67
CA MET A 234 4.18 5.39 10.95
C MET A 234 3.48 4.03 10.85
N VAL A 235 2.18 4.07 10.60
CA VAL A 235 1.35 2.87 10.47
C VAL A 235 0.38 3.09 9.31
N MET A 236 0.24 2.09 8.44
CA MET A 236 -0.86 2.01 7.48
C MET A 236 -2.06 1.37 8.18
N ILE A 237 -3.24 1.95 8.03
CA ILE A 237 -4.45 1.48 8.68
C ILE A 237 -5.50 1.22 7.61
N TYR A 238 -6.09 0.03 7.65
CA TYR A 238 -7.09 -0.42 6.69
C TYR A 238 -8.40 -0.67 7.42
N ILE A 239 -9.49 -0.18 6.85
CA ILE A 239 -10.87 -0.53 7.20
C ILE A 239 -11.56 -1.07 5.95
N ASP A 240 -12.82 -1.49 6.07
CA ASP A 240 -13.57 -1.97 4.91
C ASP A 240 -13.64 -0.90 3.82
N GLN A 241 -13.07 -1.22 2.66
CA GLN A 241 -13.01 -0.37 1.46
C GLN A 241 -12.23 0.96 1.61
N HIS A 242 -11.56 1.25 2.72
CA HIS A 242 -10.81 2.49 2.92
C HIS A 242 -9.45 2.30 3.62
N ALA A 243 -8.54 3.26 3.44
CA ALA A 243 -7.21 3.20 4.05
C ALA A 243 -6.65 4.61 4.34
N PHE A 244 -5.96 4.74 5.47
CA PHE A 244 -5.36 5.99 5.95
C PHE A 244 -4.10 5.74 6.78
N ILE A 245 -3.41 6.80 7.21
CA ILE A 245 -2.14 6.69 7.93
C ILE A 245 -2.26 7.08 9.41
N GLY A 246 -1.36 6.57 10.24
CA GLY A 246 -1.08 7.08 11.57
C GLY A 246 0.39 7.46 11.74
N LEU A 247 0.67 8.52 12.50
CA LEU A 247 2.03 8.96 12.85
C LEU A 247 2.22 8.95 14.38
N GLU A 248 3.34 8.40 14.87
CA GLU A 248 3.69 8.41 16.30
C GLU A 248 4.02 9.84 16.75
N LEU A 249 3.05 10.49 17.41
CA LEU A 249 3.09 11.88 17.84
C LEU A 249 2.32 12.06 19.15
N LEU A 250 2.61 13.15 19.87
CA LEU A 250 1.78 13.58 21.00
C LEU A 250 0.43 14.09 20.45
N PRO A 251 -0.71 13.52 20.87
CA PRO A 251 -2.02 13.97 20.41
C PRO A 251 -2.37 15.37 20.93
N GLU A 252 -3.05 16.15 20.10
CA GLU A 252 -3.74 17.39 20.46
C GLU A 252 -5.21 17.10 20.83
N LEU A 253 -5.86 18.06 21.49
CA LEU A 253 -7.25 17.90 21.92
C LEU A 253 -8.17 17.74 20.71
N GLY A 254 -8.82 16.57 20.61
CA GLY A 254 -9.73 16.24 19.51
C GLY A 254 -9.08 15.42 18.38
N ASP A 255 -7.79 15.11 18.44
CA ASP A 255 -7.15 14.18 17.50
C ASP A 255 -7.79 12.79 17.58
N VAL A 256 -8.19 12.24 16.43
CA VAL A 256 -8.48 10.81 16.29
C VAL A 256 -7.14 10.05 16.35
N THR A 257 -7.09 9.02 17.19
CA THR A 257 -5.87 8.25 17.49
C THR A 257 -6.14 6.74 17.54
N ILE A 258 -5.10 5.93 17.37
CA ILE A 258 -5.07 4.52 17.82
C ILE A 258 -3.89 4.28 18.75
N VAL A 259 -4.01 3.23 19.58
CA VAL A 259 -2.86 2.61 20.24
C VAL A 259 -2.57 1.28 19.55
N HIS A 260 -1.36 1.12 19.02
CA HIS A 260 -0.90 -0.10 18.36
C HIS A 260 0.52 -0.43 18.85
N GLN A 261 0.75 -1.68 19.27
CA GLN A 261 2.02 -2.14 19.86
C GLN A 261 2.55 -1.23 21.00
N GLY A 262 1.64 -0.70 21.84
CA GLY A 262 1.98 0.19 22.95
C GLY A 262 2.34 1.63 22.57
N ARG A 263 2.24 2.00 21.29
CA ARG A 263 2.51 3.35 20.77
C ARG A 263 1.20 4.03 20.36
N THR A 264 1.10 5.33 20.62
CA THR A 264 -0.04 6.15 20.18
C THR A 264 0.26 6.78 18.83
N PHE A 265 -0.66 6.61 17.87
CA PHE A 265 -0.57 7.19 16.53
C PHE A 265 -1.72 8.17 16.31
N VAL A 266 -1.41 9.39 15.88
CA VAL A 266 -2.38 10.39 15.41
C VAL A 266 -2.73 10.10 13.95
N LEU A 267 -4.02 10.07 13.61
CA LEU A 267 -4.51 9.60 12.32
C LEU A 267 -4.67 10.74 11.30
N GLY A 268 -4.46 10.45 10.02
CA GLY A 268 -4.72 11.38 8.93
C GLY A 268 -5.13 10.66 7.65
N ASP A 269 -6.20 11.14 7.01
CA ASP A 269 -6.75 10.56 5.79
C ASP A 269 -6.12 11.21 4.53
N PRO A 270 -5.36 10.48 3.70
CA PRO A 270 -4.74 11.02 2.50
C PRO A 270 -5.62 10.99 1.25
N THR A 271 -6.82 10.38 1.29
CA THR A 271 -7.53 9.99 0.07
C THR A 271 -8.36 11.11 -0.54
N GLY A 272 -8.82 12.07 0.27
CA GLY A 272 -9.87 13.01 -0.14
C GLY A 272 -11.19 12.30 -0.49
N PRO A 273 -12.16 12.98 -1.12
CA PRO A 273 -12.09 14.37 -1.57
C PRO A 273 -12.36 15.40 -0.46
N ARG A 274 -12.79 15.02 0.75
CA ARG A 274 -12.86 15.98 1.85
C ARG A 274 -11.44 16.34 2.31
N LEU A 275 -11.13 17.63 2.42
CA LEU A 275 -9.85 18.09 2.93
C LEU A 275 -9.85 18.05 4.46
N MET A 276 -8.94 17.28 5.03
CA MET A 276 -8.85 17.04 6.48
C MET A 276 -7.40 17.12 6.95
N PRO A 277 -7.09 17.91 7.99
CA PRO A 277 -5.75 17.91 8.60
C PRO A 277 -5.49 16.62 9.38
N LEU A 278 -4.22 16.37 9.68
CA LEU A 278 -3.81 15.36 10.66
C LEU A 278 -4.55 15.59 11.98
N GLY A 279 -5.11 14.53 12.52
CA GLY A 279 -6.02 14.54 13.67
C GLY A 279 -7.49 14.32 13.31
N GLN A 280 -7.88 14.43 12.03
CA GLN A 280 -9.27 14.32 11.59
C GLN A 280 -9.45 13.20 10.55
N LEU A 281 -10.57 12.48 10.65
CA LEU A 281 -11.02 11.46 9.70
C LEU A 281 -12.50 11.72 9.32
N SER A 282 -13.02 10.97 8.34
CA SER A 282 -14.46 10.92 8.09
C SER A 282 -15.20 10.29 9.27
N PHE A 283 -16.50 10.57 9.42
CA PHE A 283 -17.32 10.00 10.50
C PHE A 283 -17.33 8.47 10.45
N GLU A 284 -17.45 7.90 9.25
CA GLU A 284 -17.46 6.46 9.00
C GLU A 284 -16.13 5.82 9.41
N SER A 285 -15.02 6.49 9.07
CA SER A 285 -13.66 6.05 9.41
C SER A 285 -13.41 6.13 10.92
N GLU A 286 -13.85 7.21 11.57
CA GLU A 286 -13.76 7.35 13.03
C GLU A 286 -14.59 6.28 13.75
N GLN A 287 -15.80 5.99 13.27
CA GLN A 287 -16.64 4.92 13.82
C GLN A 287 -16.02 3.53 13.66
N ALA A 288 -15.39 3.23 12.50
CA ALA A 288 -14.66 1.98 12.31
C ALA A 288 -13.45 1.86 13.28
N ILE A 289 -12.71 2.95 13.51
CA ILE A 289 -11.63 3.00 14.51
C ILE A 289 -12.17 2.75 15.93
N ARG A 290 -13.26 3.43 16.32
CA ARG A 290 -13.90 3.27 17.63
C ARG A 290 -14.41 1.84 17.87
N ALA A 291 -14.93 1.19 16.83
CA ALA A 291 -15.37 -0.20 16.84
C ALA A 291 -14.21 -1.22 16.78
N LYS A 292 -12.98 -0.78 16.53
CA LYS A 292 -11.80 -1.62 16.22
C LYS A 292 -11.97 -2.49 14.96
N HIS A 293 -12.79 -2.03 14.01
CA HIS A 293 -12.98 -2.66 12.71
C HIS A 293 -11.88 -2.23 11.73
N TYR A 294 -10.62 -2.47 12.12
CA TYR A 294 -9.44 -2.08 11.36
C TYR A 294 -8.30 -3.08 11.50
N THR A 295 -7.41 -3.12 10.52
CA THR A 295 -6.07 -3.72 10.64
C THR A 295 -5.00 -2.66 10.50
N ALA A 296 -3.80 -2.94 11.03
CA ALA A 296 -2.72 -1.97 11.12
C ALA A 296 -1.39 -2.64 10.75
N GLU A 297 -0.66 -2.03 9.82
CA GLU A 297 0.66 -2.49 9.34
C GLU A 297 1.71 -1.42 9.68
N ILE A 298 2.67 -1.78 10.53
CA ILE A 298 3.78 -0.89 10.90
C ILE A 298 4.60 -0.56 9.65
N PHE A 299 4.94 0.73 9.51
CA PHE A 299 5.88 1.23 8.52
C PHE A 299 7.13 1.73 9.25
N ASP A 300 8.14 0.86 9.31
CA ASP A 300 9.47 1.15 9.88
C ASP A 300 10.43 1.77 8.85
#